data_AF-A0A4U5Q502-F1
#
_entry.id   AF-A0A4U5Q502-F1
#
_cell.length_a   1.000
_cell.length_b   1.000
_cell.length_c   1.000
_cell.angle_alpha   90.00
_cell.angle_beta   90.00
_cell.angle_gamma   90.00
#
_symmetry.space_group_name_H-M   'P 1'
#
loop_
_entity.id
_entity.type
_entity.pdbx_description
1 polymer ?
#
loop_
_entity_poly.entity_id
_entity_poly.type
_entity_poly.pdbx_seq_one_letter_code
_entity_poly.pdbx_strand_id
1 'polypeptide(L)'
;MVKTSGTRIIGRLCAGNKNGHLVPRTAIDQGGEFDEILKTIAGNILVGSYCAISNRGGPLHPRTSIEDLDELSTLLQVPLVAGTGNRGSEVIAAGMTVNDWTSFY
;
A
#
# COMPACT_ATOMS: atom_id res chain seq x y z
N MET A 1 -1.09 4.11 -21.87
CA MET A 1 -1.12 2.94 -20.97
C MET A 1 0.04 3.08 -20.01
N VAL A 2 -0.24 3.47 -18.76
CA VAL A 2 0.79 3.53 -17.71
C VAL A 2 1.25 2.10 -17.44
N LYS A 3 2.55 1.89 -17.24
CA LYS A 3 3.14 0.63 -16.78
C LYS A 3 3.88 0.99 -15.49
N THR A 4 3.86 0.13 -14.47
CA THR A 4 4.71 0.26 -13.27
C THR A 4 5.74 -0.87 -13.28
N SER A 5 7.04 -0.57 -13.22
CA SER A 5 8.15 -1.57 -13.33
C SER A 5 8.07 -2.46 -14.57
N GLY A 6 7.65 -1.93 -15.72
CA GLY A 6 7.48 -2.72 -16.95
C GLY A 6 6.26 -3.65 -16.97
N THR A 7 5.45 -3.68 -15.91
CA THR A 7 4.26 -4.56 -15.81
C THR A 7 2.95 -3.79 -16.02
N ARG A 8 1.86 -4.53 -16.28
CA ARG A 8 0.50 -4.00 -16.48
C ARG A 8 -0.42 -4.19 -15.26
N ILE A 9 0.13 -4.49 -14.09
CA ILE A 9 -0.62 -4.81 -12.86
C ILE A 9 -0.51 -3.71 -11.79
N ILE A 10 -0.71 -2.45 -12.21
CA ILE A 10 -0.52 -1.26 -11.37
C ILE A 10 -1.29 -1.34 -10.06
N GLY A 11 -2.55 -1.80 -10.08
CA GLY A 11 -3.37 -1.91 -8.87
C GLY A 11 -2.81 -2.87 -7.82
N ARG A 12 -1.95 -3.82 -8.20
CA ARG A 12 -1.25 -4.70 -7.25
C ARG A 12 0.07 -4.11 -6.76
N LEU A 13 0.62 -3.15 -7.49
CA LEU A 13 1.95 -2.61 -7.28
C LEU A 13 1.93 -1.28 -6.54
N CYS A 14 0.87 -0.49 -6.64
CA CYS A 14 0.83 0.84 -6.04
C CYS A 14 -0.35 0.96 -5.07
N ALA A 15 -0.14 1.68 -3.97
CA ALA A 15 -1.18 2.11 -3.05
C ALA A 15 -0.77 3.41 -2.39
N GLY A 16 -1.71 4.25 -1.98
CA GLY A 16 -1.36 5.54 -1.41
C GLY A 16 -2.58 6.36 -1.04
N ASN A 17 -2.32 7.53 -0.50
CA ASN A 17 -3.32 8.52 -0.17
C ASN A 17 -2.89 9.88 -0.75
N LYS A 18 -3.65 10.94 -0.44
CA LYS A 18 -3.35 12.29 -0.94
C LYS A 18 -1.99 12.84 -0.49
N ASN A 19 -1.40 12.27 0.56
CA ASN A 19 -0.15 12.74 1.17
C ASN A 19 1.08 11.95 0.66
N GLY A 20 0.89 10.78 0.05
CA GLY A 20 2.01 9.98 -0.46
C GLY A 20 1.58 8.72 -1.20
N HIS A 21 2.42 8.30 -2.14
CA HIS A 21 2.20 7.12 -2.97
C HIS A 21 3.28 6.06 -2.72
N LEU A 22 2.87 4.85 -2.35
CA LEU A 22 3.73 3.69 -2.24
C LEU A 22 3.84 3.00 -3.59
N VAL A 23 5.08 2.78 -4.01
CA VAL A 23 5.43 2.09 -5.25
C VAL A 23 6.43 0.98 -4.92
N PRO A 24 6.46 -0.11 -5.71
CA PRO A 24 7.35 -1.22 -5.45
C PRO A 24 8.80 -0.76 -5.64
N ARG A 25 9.73 -1.25 -4.82
CA ARG A 25 11.16 -0.92 -4.95
C ARG A 25 11.74 -1.20 -6.36
N THR A 26 11.10 -2.07 -7.16
CA THR A 26 11.48 -2.36 -8.54
C THR A 26 11.04 -1.30 -9.56
N ALA A 27 10.38 -0.21 -9.15
CA ALA A 27 9.89 0.86 -10.04
C ALA A 27 10.97 1.88 -10.48
N ILE A 28 12.24 1.59 -10.19
CA ILE A 28 13.45 2.40 -10.43
C ILE A 28 13.61 3.01 -11.85
N ASP A 29 12.91 2.50 -12.86
CA ASP A 29 13.12 2.89 -14.26
C ASP A 29 12.04 3.84 -14.84
N GLN A 30 11.08 4.28 -14.04
CA GLN A 30 9.97 5.10 -14.52
C GLN A 30 9.96 6.42 -13.76
N GLY A 31 10.48 7.46 -14.43
CA GLY A 31 10.65 8.80 -13.89
C GLY A 31 9.40 9.28 -13.14
N GLY A 32 9.51 9.40 -11.81
CA GLY A 32 8.44 9.84 -10.95
C GLY A 32 8.28 11.36 -11.04
N GLU A 33 7.14 11.80 -11.58
CA GLU A 33 6.65 13.19 -11.50
C GLU A 33 5.81 13.41 -10.21
N PHE A 34 5.79 12.43 -9.31
CA PHE A 34 5.01 12.41 -8.06
C PHE A 34 5.91 11.92 -6.91
N ASP A 35 5.65 12.36 -5.68
CA ASP A 35 6.38 11.94 -4.48
C ASP A 35 6.17 10.43 -4.20
N GLU A 36 6.95 9.61 -4.90
CA GLU A 36 6.89 8.16 -4.91
C GLU A 36 7.85 7.54 -3.89
N ILE A 37 7.30 6.72 -2.99
CA ILE A 37 8.05 6.06 -1.91
C ILE A 37 8.29 4.60 -2.30
N LEU A 38 9.55 4.25 -2.55
CA LEU A 38 10.00 2.90 -2.90
C LEU A 38 10.06 2.01 -1.66
N LYS A 39 9.02 1.19 -1.43
CA LYS A 39 8.94 0.30 -0.27
C LYS A 39 8.48 -1.11 -0.62
N THR A 40 8.69 -2.01 0.34
CA THR A 40 8.17 -3.37 0.36
C THR A 40 7.41 -3.57 1.67
N ILE A 41 6.23 -4.17 1.63
CA ILE A 41 5.42 -4.43 2.83
C ILE A 41 5.65 -5.88 3.26
N ALA A 42 6.18 -6.09 4.47
CA ALA A 42 6.50 -7.41 5.01
C ALA A 42 7.33 -8.29 4.05
N GLY A 43 8.31 -7.69 3.35
CA GLY A 43 9.15 -8.37 2.36
C GLY A 43 8.49 -8.57 0.98
N ASN A 44 7.25 -8.11 0.76
CA ASN A 44 6.56 -8.23 -0.51
C ASN A 44 6.67 -6.98 -1.37
N ILE A 45 6.86 -7.19 -2.68
CA ILE A 45 6.95 -6.14 -3.71
C ILE A 45 5.55 -5.60 -4.06
N LEU A 46 4.52 -6.43 -3.97
CA LEU A 46 3.15 -6.09 -4.37
C LEU A 46 2.42 -5.27 -3.29
N VAL A 47 2.91 -4.06 -3.00
CA VAL A 47 2.38 -3.25 -1.89
C VAL A 47 0.87 -3.03 -2.02
N GLY A 48 0.36 -2.77 -3.22
CA GLY A 48 -1.08 -2.61 -3.48
C GLY A 48 -1.95 -3.87 -3.25
N SER A 49 -1.36 -5.06 -3.13
CA SER A 49 -2.10 -6.28 -2.76
C SER A 49 -2.23 -6.44 -1.24
N TYR A 50 -1.27 -5.90 -0.49
CA TYR A 50 -1.06 -6.18 0.93
C TYR A 50 -1.42 -5.02 1.85
N CYS A 51 -1.90 -3.90 1.29
CA CYS A 51 -2.45 -2.80 2.06
C CYS A 51 -3.71 -2.22 1.42
N ALA A 52 -4.53 -1.58 2.25
CA ALA A 52 -5.63 -0.75 1.80
C ALA A 52 -5.54 0.57 2.57
N ILE A 53 -5.33 1.69 1.87
CA ILE A 53 -5.03 2.99 2.48
C ILE A 53 -6.08 4.01 2.07
N SER A 54 -6.54 4.80 3.03
CA SER A 54 -7.37 5.99 2.83
C SER A 54 -6.68 7.23 3.39
N ASN A 55 -7.27 8.42 3.22
CA ASN A 55 -6.79 9.64 3.87
C ASN A 55 -7.09 9.67 5.38
N ARG A 56 -7.71 8.62 5.93
CA ARG A 56 -7.99 8.48 7.37
C ARG A 56 -7.19 7.36 8.04
N GLY A 57 -6.47 6.57 7.25
CA GLY A 57 -5.73 5.40 7.73
C GLY A 57 -6.06 4.14 6.95
N GLY A 58 -5.54 3.01 7.42
CA GLY A 58 -5.78 1.74 6.76
C GLY A 58 -4.99 0.55 7.32
N PRO A 59 -5.43 -0.68 7.02
CA PRO A 59 -4.70 -1.88 7.39
C PRO A 59 -3.56 -2.21 6.41
N LEU A 60 -2.48 -2.74 6.97
CA LEU A 60 -1.35 -3.35 6.27
C LEU A 60 -1.28 -4.86 6.59
N HIS A 61 -0.40 -5.55 5.88
CA HIS A 61 -0.04 -6.95 6.13
C HIS A 61 0.26 -7.23 7.61
N PRO A 62 -0.18 -8.37 8.17
CA PRO A 62 -0.05 -8.66 9.61
C PRO A 62 1.40 -8.83 10.08
N ARG A 63 2.30 -9.23 9.17
CA ARG A 63 3.74 -9.40 9.46
C ARG A 63 4.58 -8.14 9.19
N THR A 64 3.95 -6.99 9.01
CA THR A 64 4.68 -5.71 8.91
C THR A 64 5.31 -5.40 10.27
N SER A 65 6.59 -5.00 10.28
CA SER A 65 7.24 -4.66 11.54
C SER A 65 6.68 -3.35 12.10
N ILE A 66 6.89 -3.13 13.41
CA ILE A 66 6.41 -1.92 14.08
C ILE A 66 7.17 -0.69 13.54
N GLU A 67 8.46 -0.85 13.24
CA GLU A 67 9.29 0.20 12.67
C GLU A 67 8.78 0.62 11.28
N ASP A 68 8.45 -0.34 10.41
CA ASP A 68 7.90 -0.05 9.09
C ASP A 68 6.49 0.57 9.20
N LEU A 69 5.68 0.16 10.17
CA LEU A 69 4.37 0.77 10.43
C LEU A 69 4.49 2.24 10.82
N ASP A 70 5.38 2.57 11.77
CA ASP A 70 5.58 3.94 12.24
C ASP A 70 6.18 4.83 11.15
N GLU A 71 7.13 4.31 10.37
CA GLU A 71 7.70 5.00 9.21
C GLU A 71 6.60 5.33 8.18
N LEU A 72 5.80 4.33 7.78
CA LEU A 72 4.72 4.53 6.80
C LEU A 72 3.61 5.44 7.33
N SER A 73 3.26 5.33 8.61
CA SER A 73 2.26 6.18 9.25
C SER A 73 2.69 7.65 9.26
N THR A 74 3.98 7.89 9.53
CA THR A 74 4.57 9.24 9.50
C THR A 74 4.58 9.82 8.09
N LEU A 75 4.97 9.00 7.10
CA LEU A 75 5.04 9.41 5.69
C LEU A 75 3.66 9.72 5.12
N LEU A 76 2.68 8.84 5.33
CA LEU A 76 1.33 8.99 4.81
C LEU A 76 0.45 9.92 5.66
N GLN A 77 0.97 10.38 6.81
CA GLN A 77 0.31 11.24 7.78
C GLN A 77 -1.06 10.72 8.25
N VAL A 78 -1.20 9.40 8.33
CA VAL A 78 -2.43 8.72 8.75
C VAL A 78 -2.09 7.50 9.59
N PRO A 79 -2.92 7.13 10.59
CA PRO A 79 -2.67 5.96 11.40
C PRO A 79 -2.79 4.67 10.56
N LEU A 80 -1.82 3.78 10.71
CA LEU A 80 -1.79 2.47 10.05
C LEU A 80 -1.79 1.35 11.09
N VAL A 81 -2.38 0.21 10.73
CA VAL A 81 -2.46 -0.96 11.62
C VAL A 81 -2.13 -2.24 10.86
N ALA A 82 -1.38 -3.15 11.47
CA ALA A 82 -1.20 -4.50 10.93
C ALA A 82 -2.42 -5.37 11.25
N GLY A 83 -3.00 -6.01 10.24
CA GLY A 83 -4.19 -6.84 10.41
C GLY A 83 -4.37 -7.88 9.31
N THR A 84 -5.42 -8.69 9.42
CA THR A 84 -5.84 -9.64 8.37
C THR A 84 -7.29 -9.36 7.97
N GLY A 85 -7.63 -9.67 6.72
CA GLY A 85 -9.02 -9.66 6.23
C GLY A 85 -9.56 -11.07 6.05
N ASN A 86 -10.86 -11.23 5.79
CA ASN A 86 -11.47 -12.48 5.30
C ASN A 86 -11.00 -13.77 6.00
N ARG A 87 -11.19 -13.85 7.33
CA ARG A 87 -10.83 -15.01 8.18
C ARG A 87 -9.33 -15.36 8.16
N GLY A 88 -8.45 -14.35 8.24
CA GLY A 88 -7.01 -14.55 8.36
C GLY A 88 -6.24 -14.46 7.04
N SER A 89 -6.89 -14.01 5.96
CA SER A 89 -6.20 -13.70 4.71
C SER A 89 -5.26 -12.50 4.91
N GLU A 90 -4.01 -12.70 4.50
CA GLU A 90 -2.98 -11.65 4.51
C GLU A 90 -3.13 -10.68 3.33
N VAL A 91 -3.93 -11.03 2.31
CA VAL A 91 -4.13 -10.22 1.11
C VAL A 91 -5.29 -9.24 1.33
N ILE A 92 -4.96 -8.11 1.94
CA ILE A 92 -5.91 -7.07 2.34
C ILE A 92 -6.72 -6.54 1.14
N ALA A 93 -6.05 -6.11 0.08
CA ALA A 93 -6.72 -5.47 -1.07
C ALA A 93 -7.56 -6.43 -1.92
N ALA A 94 -7.36 -7.75 -1.79
CA ALA A 94 -8.23 -8.74 -2.43
C ALA A 94 -9.57 -8.87 -1.69
N GLY A 95 -9.57 -8.57 -0.39
CA GLY A 95 -10.73 -8.71 0.47
C GLY A 95 -11.44 -7.41 0.77
N MET A 96 -10.79 -6.26 0.62
CA MET A 96 -11.42 -4.97 0.88
C MET A 96 -11.01 -3.88 -0.11
N THR A 97 -11.87 -2.88 -0.26
CA THR A 97 -11.57 -1.61 -0.91
C THR A 97 -12.08 -0.48 -0.03
N VAL A 98 -11.22 0.51 0.23
CA VAL A 98 -11.51 1.61 1.15
C VAL A 98 -11.37 2.95 0.44
N ASN A 99 -12.23 3.89 0.78
CA ASN A 99 -12.06 5.30 0.52
C ASN A 99 -12.37 6.09 1.82
N ASP A 100 -12.30 7.41 1.77
CA ASP A 100 -12.50 8.25 2.96
C ASP A 100 -13.92 8.18 3.56
N TRP A 101 -14.89 7.69 2.80
CA TRP A 101 -16.32 7.73 3.13
C TRP A 101 -16.92 6.33 3.34
N THR A 102 -16.30 5.29 2.79
CA THR A 102 -16.88 3.96 2.68
C THR A 102 -15.78 2.90 2.63
N SER A 103 -16.05 1.75 3.24
CA SER A 103 -15.23 0.55 3.15
C SER A 103 -16.11 -0.62 2.73
N PHE A 104 -15.65 -1.35 1.73
CA PHE A 104 -16.27 -2.60 1.26
C PHE A 104 -15.31 -3.73 1.62
N TYR A 105 -15.80 -4.76 2.32
CA TYR A 105 -15.02 -5.93 2.73
C TYR A 105 -15.89 -7.20 2.76
#